data_AF-A0AAU6D795-F1
#
_entry.id   AF-A0AAU6D795-F1
#
_cell.length_a   1.000
_cell.length_b   1.000
_cell.length_c   1.000
_cell.angle_alpha   90.00
_cell.angle_beta   90.00
_cell.angle_gamma   90.00
#
_symmetry.space_group_name_H-M   'P 1'
#
loop_
_entity.id
_entity.type
_entity.pdbx_description
1 polymer ?
#
loop_
_entity_poly.entity_id
_entity_poly.type
_entity_poly.pdbx_seq_one_letter_code
_entity_poly.pdbx_strand_id
1 'polypeptide(L)'
;MALSPRYALDTTAVLAGGFLVVSAMTFSNATAGWLSFAVSTAVTVVAGAAAVLARSDSRRLGNSALSLIGLWSLVAALVFSGATLHWLVLADALLLALVALADLTAHELSTERVVHELEIRPAGATETTAVLPAAKAA
;
A
#
# COMPACT_ATOMS: atom_id res chain seq x y z
N MET A 1 -15.12 -9.94 -11.56
CA MET A 1 -14.12 -8.85 -11.45
C MET A 1 -13.06 -9.32 -10.46
N ALA A 2 -11.81 -9.48 -10.90
CA ALA A 2 -10.73 -9.85 -9.98
C ALA A 2 -10.25 -8.59 -9.26
N LEU A 3 -10.12 -8.64 -7.93
CA LEU A 3 -9.54 -7.55 -7.14
C LEU A 3 -8.06 -7.38 -7.52
N SER A 4 -7.61 -6.12 -7.63
CA SER A 4 -6.18 -5.83 -7.78
C SER A 4 -5.43 -6.39 -6.55
N PRO A 5 -4.34 -7.17 -6.74
CA PRO A 5 -3.53 -7.66 -5.63
C PRO A 5 -3.04 -6.56 -4.69
N ARG A 6 -2.83 -5.35 -5.21
CA ARG A 6 -2.44 -4.17 -4.43
C ARG A 6 -3.56 -3.73 -3.49
N TYR A 7 -4.76 -3.55 -4.03
CA TYR A 7 -5.95 -3.21 -3.25
C TYR A 7 -6.19 -4.22 -2.12
N ALA A 8 -6.05 -5.52 -2.40
CA ALA A 8 -6.20 -6.57 -1.40
C ALA A 8 -5.15 -6.49 -0.29
N LEU A 9 -3.89 -6.25 -0.62
CA LEU A 9 -2.79 -6.11 0.34
C LEU A 9 -2.98 -4.88 1.23
N ASP A 10 -3.23 -3.71 0.63
CA ASP A 10 -3.41 -2.45 1.36
C ASP A 10 -4.64 -2.50 2.26
N THR A 11 -5.76 -3.02 1.77
CA THR A 11 -6.98 -3.20 2.58
C THR A 11 -6.72 -4.14 3.75
N THR A 12 -6.00 -5.24 3.52
CA THR A 12 -5.62 -6.16 4.60
C THR A 12 -4.72 -5.47 5.62
N ALA A 13 -3.77 -4.65 5.19
CA ALA A 13 -2.89 -3.89 6.09
C ALA A 13 -3.66 -2.82 6.89
N VAL A 14 -4.64 -2.13 6.29
CA VAL A 14 -5.54 -1.22 7.01
C VAL A 14 -6.33 -1.96 8.08
N LEU A 15 -6.92 -3.12 7.73
CA LEU A 15 -7.68 -3.93 8.68
C LEU A 15 -6.79 -4.48 9.81
N ALA A 16 -5.56 -4.90 9.48
CA ALA A 16 -4.57 -5.35 10.45
C ALA A 16 -4.21 -4.22 11.44
N GLY A 17 -3.94 -3.01 10.94
CA GLY A 17 -3.69 -1.85 11.78
C GLY A 17 -4.89 -1.52 12.68
N GLY A 18 -6.10 -1.45 12.11
CA GLY A 18 -7.32 -1.23 12.88
C GLY A 18 -7.56 -2.28 13.98
N PHE A 19 -7.35 -3.56 13.65
CA PHE A 19 -7.41 -4.65 14.63
C PHE A 19 -6.41 -4.48 15.77
N LEU A 20 -5.18 -4.08 15.46
CA LEU A 20 -4.14 -3.86 16.49
C LEU A 20 -4.43 -2.63 17.36
N VAL A 21 -5.02 -1.56 16.81
CA VAL A 21 -5.49 -0.42 17.59
C VAL A 21 -6.52 -0.86 18.62
N VAL A 22 -7.55 -1.61 18.20
CA VAL A 22 -8.58 -2.14 19.10
C VAL A 22 -7.97 -3.07 20.14
N SER A 23 -7.05 -3.95 19.71
CA SER A 23 -6.36 -4.90 20.60
C SER A 23 -5.54 -4.19 21.68
N ALA A 24 -4.82 -3.12 21.31
CA ALA A 24 -4.02 -2.32 22.24
C ALA A 24 -4.90 -1.65 23.32
N MET A 25 -6.11 -1.22 22.95
CA MET A 25 -7.03 -0.53 23.87
C MET A 25 -7.89 -1.48 24.72
N THR A 26 -8.04 -2.73 24.29
CA THR A 26 -8.99 -3.68 24.91
C THR A 26 -8.28 -4.72 25.77
N PHE A 27 -7.12 -5.21 25.34
CA PHE A 27 -6.45 -6.32 25.99
C PHE A 27 -5.29 -5.87 26.89
N SER A 28 -4.82 -6.79 27.72
CA SER A 28 -3.60 -6.59 28.49
C SER A 28 -2.39 -6.37 27.58
N ASN A 29 -1.35 -5.69 28.09
CA ASN A 29 -0.11 -5.43 27.34
C ASN A 29 0.55 -6.71 26.84
N ALA A 30 0.49 -7.80 27.62
CA ALA A 30 1.05 -9.09 27.21
C ALA A 30 0.28 -9.67 26.01
N THR A 31 -1.06 -9.66 26.06
CA THR A 31 -1.91 -10.15 24.96
C THR A 31 -1.76 -9.30 23.71
N ALA A 32 -1.81 -7.96 23.85
CA ALA A 32 -1.63 -7.04 22.74
C ALA A 32 -0.25 -7.18 22.09
N GLY A 33 0.80 -7.42 22.89
CA GLY A 33 2.15 -7.70 22.40
C GLY A 33 2.21 -8.96 21.52
N TRP A 34 1.62 -10.07 21.96
CA TRP A 34 1.57 -11.30 21.16
C TRP A 34 0.75 -11.18 19.88
N LEU A 35 -0.36 -10.44 19.92
CA LEU A 35 -1.15 -10.13 18.74
C LEU A 35 -0.37 -9.26 17.75
N SER A 36 0.29 -8.22 18.26
CA SER A 36 1.17 -7.36 17.46
C SER A 36 2.29 -8.18 16.81
N PHE A 37 2.93 -9.07 17.55
CA PHE A 37 3.97 -9.96 17.03
C PHE A 37 3.45 -10.81 15.86
N ALA A 38 2.29 -11.48 16.02
CA ALA A 38 1.73 -12.35 14.99
C ALA A 38 1.36 -11.58 13.71
N VAL A 39 0.65 -10.46 13.87
CA VAL A 39 0.22 -9.61 12.75
C VAL A 39 1.43 -8.98 12.05
N SER A 40 2.37 -8.43 12.81
CA SER A 40 3.57 -7.80 12.27
C SER A 40 4.43 -8.80 11.49
N THR A 41 4.54 -10.04 11.98
CA THR A 41 5.21 -11.12 11.25
C THR A 41 4.55 -11.39 9.90
N ALA A 42 3.22 -11.51 9.88
CA ALA A 42 2.48 -11.72 8.63
C ALA A 42 2.68 -10.54 7.67
N VAL A 43 2.59 -9.30 8.15
CA VAL A 43 2.79 -8.09 7.34
C VAL A 43 4.21 -8.04 6.78
N THR A 44 5.25 -8.25 7.60
CA THR A 44 6.64 -8.23 7.15
C THR A 44 6.89 -9.26 6.06
N VAL A 45 6.42 -10.49 6.24
CA VAL A 45 6.66 -11.56 5.26
C VAL A 45 5.90 -11.28 3.95
N VAL A 46 4.61 -10.95 4.04
CA VAL A 46 3.77 -10.76 2.84
C VAL A 46 4.16 -9.50 2.10
N ALA A 47 4.30 -8.36 2.78
CA ALA A 47 4.70 -7.10 2.17
C ALA A 47 6.15 -7.15 1.68
N GLY A 48 7.06 -7.79 2.43
CA GLY A 48 8.45 -7.97 2.01
C GLY A 48 8.55 -8.82 0.75
N ALA A 49 7.84 -9.94 0.68
CA ALA A 49 7.76 -10.76 -0.53
C ALA A 49 7.15 -9.98 -1.70
N ALA A 50 6.07 -9.22 -1.46
CA ALA A 50 5.44 -8.38 -2.48
C ALA A 50 6.36 -7.25 -2.96
N ALA A 51 7.25 -6.73 -2.11
CA ALA A 51 8.26 -5.74 -2.48
C ALA A 51 9.33 -6.35 -3.40
N VAL A 52 9.82 -7.55 -3.07
CA VAL A 52 10.80 -8.27 -3.90
C VAL A 52 10.24 -8.63 -5.27
N LEU A 53 8.95 -8.99 -5.34
CA LEU A 53 8.27 -9.38 -6.58
C LEU A 53 7.71 -8.18 -7.37
N ALA A 54 7.80 -6.95 -6.84
CA ALA A 54 7.22 -5.77 -7.47
C ALA A 54 7.95 -5.41 -8.77
N ARG A 55 7.18 -5.17 -9.84
CA ARG A 55 7.70 -4.77 -11.16
C ARG A 55 7.73 -3.26 -11.39
N SER A 56 7.19 -2.46 -10.48
CA SER A 56 7.23 -0.99 -10.56
C SER A 56 7.78 -0.40 -9.27
N ASP A 57 8.54 0.69 -9.38
CA ASP A 57 9.15 1.34 -8.23
C ASP A 57 8.13 1.83 -7.21
N SER A 58 6.97 2.33 -7.67
CA SER A 58 5.86 2.74 -6.80
C SER A 58 5.36 1.58 -5.93
N ARG A 59 5.14 0.39 -6.52
CA ARG A 59 4.69 -0.79 -5.76
C ARG A 59 5.79 -1.29 -4.82
N ARG A 60 7.04 -1.26 -5.28
CA ARG A 60 8.18 -1.66 -4.45
C ARG A 60 8.30 -0.76 -3.24
N LEU A 61 8.10 0.55 -3.40
CA LEU A 61 8.20 1.52 -2.31
C LEU A 61 7.10 1.29 -1.26
N GLY A 62 5.83 1.19 -1.67
CA GLY A 62 4.71 0.95 -0.76
C GLY A 62 4.87 -0.36 0.03
N ASN A 63 5.15 -1.46 -0.68
CA ASN A 63 5.36 -2.77 -0.06
C ASN A 63 6.59 -2.81 0.86
N SER A 64 7.68 -2.13 0.47
CA SER A 64 8.88 -2.01 1.33
C SER A 64 8.57 -1.23 2.60
N ALA A 65 7.80 -0.14 2.51
CA ALA A 65 7.42 0.66 3.67
C ALA A 65 6.59 -0.18 4.66
N LEU A 66 5.56 -0.88 4.17
CA LEU A 66 4.74 -1.78 5.01
C LEU A 66 5.60 -2.88 5.65
N SER A 67 6.52 -3.47 4.89
CA SER A 67 7.43 -4.50 5.40
C SER A 67 8.34 -3.98 6.52
N LEU A 68 8.87 -2.76 6.36
CA LEU A 68 9.75 -2.13 7.35
C LEU A 68 8.99 -1.76 8.63
N ILE A 69 7.76 -1.26 8.50
CA ILE A 69 6.88 -0.98 9.64
C ILE A 69 6.60 -2.27 10.41
N GLY A 70 6.19 -3.35 9.73
CA GLY A 70 5.99 -4.65 10.38
C GLY A 70 7.27 -5.16 11.05
N LEU A 71 8.45 -4.96 10.44
CA LEU A 71 9.71 -5.41 11.02
C LEU A 71 10.04 -4.63 12.30
N TRP A 72 9.81 -3.32 12.30
CA TRP A 72 9.95 -2.50 13.50
C TRP A 72 8.98 -2.94 14.60
N SER A 73 7.71 -3.21 14.25
CA SER A 73 6.71 -3.67 15.21
C SER A 73 7.02 -5.04 15.81
N LEU A 74 7.66 -5.92 15.06
CA LEU A 74 8.24 -7.17 15.54
C LEU A 74 9.31 -6.91 16.63
N VAL A 75 10.23 -5.98 16.38
CA VAL A 75 11.23 -5.58 17.38
C VAL A 75 10.55 -4.98 18.61
N ALA A 76 9.55 -4.11 18.40
CA ALA A 76 8.81 -3.49 19.49
C ALA A 76 8.14 -4.54 20.40
N ALA A 77 7.49 -5.53 19.80
CA ALA A 77 6.77 -6.60 20.50
C ALA A 77 7.69 -7.56 21.29
N LEU A 78 8.94 -7.74 20.85
CA LEU A 78 9.88 -8.67 21.49
C LEU A 78 10.79 -8.01 22.53
N VAL A 79 11.08 -6.71 22.37
CA VAL A 79 12.08 -6.00 23.19
C VAL A 79 11.44 -5.22 24.33
N PHE A 80 10.24 -4.67 24.14
CA PHE A 80 9.61 -3.79 25.11
C PHE A 80 8.49 -4.49 25.90
N SER A 81 8.17 -3.93 27.07
CA SER A 81 7.10 -4.43 27.93
C SER A 81 6.38 -3.28 28.65
N GLY A 82 5.32 -3.61 29.40
CA GLY A 82 4.59 -2.64 30.22
C GLY A 82 3.97 -1.50 29.40
N ALA A 83 3.99 -0.29 29.96
CA ALA A 83 3.39 0.90 29.34
C ALA A 83 4.07 1.27 28.01
N THR A 84 5.39 1.07 27.88
CA THR A 84 6.11 1.37 26.64
C THR A 84 5.63 0.48 25.50
N LEU A 85 5.47 -0.83 25.75
CA LEU A 85 4.93 -1.76 24.75
C LEU A 85 3.53 -1.35 24.30
N HIS A 86 2.65 -0.96 25.24
CA HIS A 86 1.30 -0.50 24.92
C HIS A 86 1.29 0.66 23.92
N TRP A 87 2.07 1.71 24.20
CA TRP A 87 2.12 2.89 23.34
C TRP A 87 2.81 2.61 21.99
N LEU A 88 3.82 1.74 21.97
CA LEU A 88 4.45 1.31 20.72
C LEU A 88 3.50 0.52 19.85
N VAL A 89 2.78 -0.48 20.40
CA VAL A 89 1.80 -1.26 19.64
C VAL A 89 0.72 -0.36 19.06
N LEU A 90 0.23 0.62 19.83
CA LEU A 90 -0.76 1.59 19.32
C LEU A 90 -0.19 2.46 18.20
N ALA A 91 0.99 3.07 18.41
CA ALA A 91 1.61 3.95 17.42
C ALA A 91 1.92 3.22 16.12
N ASP A 92 2.46 2.01 16.22
CA ASP A 92 2.77 1.16 15.08
C ASP A 92 1.52 0.72 14.32
N ALA A 93 0.46 0.35 15.05
CA ALA A 93 -0.83 -0.01 14.45
C ALA A 93 -1.44 1.15 13.65
N LEU A 94 -1.37 2.37 14.21
CA LEU A 94 -1.80 3.59 13.52
C LEU A 94 -0.93 3.89 12.30
N LEU A 95 0.39 3.79 12.44
CA LEU A 95 1.32 4.00 11.33
C LEU A 95 1.06 3.01 10.19
N LEU A 96 0.87 1.74 10.51
CA LEU A 96 0.54 0.70 9.53
C LEU A 96 -0.76 1.02 8.78
N ALA A 97 -1.83 1.38 9.51
CA ALA A 97 -3.11 1.73 8.91
C ALA A 97 -3.01 2.97 8.01
N LEU A 98 -2.33 4.03 8.49
CA LEU A 98 -2.21 5.29 7.74
C LEU A 98 -1.37 5.13 6.47
N VAL A 99 -0.27 4.38 6.52
CA VAL A 99 0.58 4.14 5.35
C VAL A 99 -0.14 3.29 4.31
N ALA A 100 -0.84 2.24 4.74
CA ALA A 100 -1.65 1.43 3.83
C ALA A 100 -2.78 2.24 3.19
N LEU A 101 -3.45 3.09 3.97
CA LEU A 101 -4.50 3.97 3.45
C LEU A 101 -3.95 5.01 2.46
N ALA A 102 -2.76 5.54 2.71
CA ALA A 102 -2.08 6.46 1.81
C ALA A 102 -1.68 5.78 0.49
N ASP A 103 -1.13 4.55 0.52
CA ASP A 103 -0.79 3.80 -0.69
C ASP A 103 -2.04 3.49 -1.53
N LEU A 104 -3.12 3.09 -0.86
CA LEU A 104 -4.42 2.86 -1.49
C LEU A 104 -4.95 4.14 -2.15
N THR A 105 -4.93 5.26 -1.44
CA THR A 105 -5.38 6.56 -1.97
C THR A 105 -4.55 6.98 -3.19
N ALA A 106 -3.22 6.83 -3.11
CA ALA A 106 -2.32 7.12 -4.23
C ALA A 106 -2.60 6.20 -5.43
N HIS A 107 -2.96 4.93 -5.19
CA HIS A 107 -3.33 4.00 -6.24
C HIS A 107 -4.62 4.40 -6.96
N GLU A 108 -5.67 4.77 -6.21
CA GLU A 108 -6.95 5.20 -6.79
C GLU A 108 -6.78 6.49 -7.60
N LEU A 109 -6.06 7.48 -7.07
CA LEU A 109 -5.76 8.72 -7.80
C LEU A 109 -4.96 8.49 -9.08
N SER A 110 -4.00 7.56 -9.07
CA SER A 110 -3.26 7.18 -10.27
C SER A 110 -4.17 6.50 -11.30
N THR A 111 -5.17 5.74 -10.84
CA THR A 111 -6.10 5.04 -11.73
C THR A 111 -7.06 6.04 -12.36
N GLU A 112 -7.64 6.94 -11.57
CA GLU A 112 -8.52 8.02 -12.05
C GLU A 112 -7.80 8.92 -13.05
N ARG A 113 -6.55 9.31 -12.77
CA ARG A 113 -5.75 10.12 -13.70
C ARG A 113 -5.57 9.44 -15.06
N VAL A 114 -5.27 8.14 -15.08
CA VAL A 114 -5.10 7.40 -16.33
C VAL A 114 -6.41 7.33 -17.11
N VAL A 115 -7.53 7.06 -16.43
CA VAL A 115 -8.85 7.05 -17.06
C VAL A 115 -9.18 8.43 -17.65
N HIS A 116 -8.93 9.50 -16.89
CA HIS A 116 -9.21 10.87 -17.33
C HIS A 116 -8.35 11.30 -18.53
N GLU A 117 -7.07 10.91 -18.56
CA GLU A 117 -6.19 11.17 -19.70
C GLU A 117 -6.67 10.44 -20.98
N LEU A 118 -7.28 9.26 -20.85
CA LEU A 118 -7.86 8.51 -21.97
C LEU A 118 -9.19 9.09 -22.46
N GLU A 119 -10.00 9.67 -21.58
CA GLU A 119 -11.25 10.34 -21.95
C GLU A 119 -11.00 11.68 -22.67
N ILE A 120 -10.01 12.45 -22.23
CA ILE A 120 -9.67 13.77 -22.81
C ILE A 120 -9.00 13.66 -24.19
N ARG A 121 -8.23 12.59 -24.45
CA ARG A 121 -7.65 12.30 -25.77
C ARG A 121 -8.56 11.30 -26.48
N PRO A 122 -9.53 11.73 -27.31
CA PRO A 122 -10.35 10.78 -28.02
C PRO A 122 -9.44 9.93 -28.90
N ALA A 123 -9.70 8.62 -28.96
CA ALA A 123 -8.97 7.62 -29.75
C ALA A 123 -9.06 7.83 -31.29
N GLY A 124 -9.22 9.07 -31.75
CA GLY A 124 -9.43 9.45 -33.15
C GLY A 124 -8.67 10.70 -33.62
N ALA A 125 -7.77 11.29 -32.83
CA ALA A 125 -6.93 12.41 -33.31
C ALA A 125 -5.72 11.94 -34.14
N THR A 126 -5.83 10.79 -34.80
CA THR A 126 -5.03 10.48 -36.00
C THR A 126 -5.88 10.81 -37.22
N GLU A 127 -6.36 12.06 -37.28
CA GLU A 127 -6.88 12.59 -38.52
C GLU A 127 -5.69 12.68 -39.48
N THR A 128 -5.69 11.74 -40.41
CA THR A 128 -4.77 11.62 -41.53
C THR A 128 -4.76 12.95 -42.29
N THR A 129 -3.86 13.86 -41.91
CA THR A 129 -3.36 14.89 -42.81
C THR A 129 -2.38 14.19 -43.75
N ALA A 130 -2.92 13.36 -44.64
CA ALA A 130 -2.26 12.99 -45.87
C ALA A 130 -2.08 14.29 -46.66
N VAL A 131 -0.96 14.97 -46.42
CA VAL A 131 -0.46 16.03 -47.28
C VAL A 131 -0.23 15.40 -48.64
N LEU A 132 -1.17 15.63 -49.56
CA LEU A 132 -1.03 15.31 -50.98
C LEU A 132 0.27 15.94 -51.51
N PRO A 133 1.18 15.18 -52.15
CA PRO A 133 2.30 15.79 -52.85
C PRO A 133 1.76 16.58 -54.04
N ALA A 134 1.99 17.89 -54.05
CA ALA A 134 1.71 18.75 -55.18
C ALA A 134 2.55 18.29 -56.38
N ALA A 135 1.91 17.58 -57.31
CA ALA A 135 2.48 17.26 -58.60
C ALA A 135 2.69 18.56 -59.39
N LYS A 136 3.95 18.94 -59.61
CA LYS A 136 4.31 19.97 -60.59
C LYS A 136 4.08 19.38 -61.99
N ALA A 137 3.08 19.91 -62.68
CA ALA A 137 2.91 19.75 -64.11
C ALA A 137 4.03 20.51 -64.85
N ALA A 138 4.45 19.93 -65.98
CA ALA A 138 5.49 20.37 -66.89
C ALA A 138 5.24 21.74 -67.52
#